data_AF-A0A0S4J9T9-F1
#
_entry.id   AF-A0A0S4J9T9-F1
#
_cell.length_a   1.000
_cell.length_b   1.000
_cell.length_c   1.000
_cell.angle_alpha   90.00
_cell.angle_beta   90.00
_cell.angle_gamma   90.00
#
_symmetry.space_group_name_H-M   'P 1'
#
loop_
_entity.id
_entity.type
_entity.pdbx_description
1 polymer ?
#
loop_
_entity_poly.entity_id
_entity_poly.type
_entity_poly.pdbx_seq_one_letter_code
_entity_poly.pdbx_strand_id
1 'polypeptide(L)'
;DAVFSGMAARHSELMKDPVRNGDALAALEARMNERVAELALGARRREERAGADQDALRAAYPMLGRPIDPLVVGDTVMEELAAERARLLADPNSDPQRIAQLEEEMRARAASLAAASRGGHGGKRRAVAASKYPFLGDVANIDELGLEDDSYFRALAAAREALVAGSGGDGDAPTIRALEEQMRCRVRQLSSDVVKATDVDGRERDSAEASYPFLDKRPQGIPLGDLHVDDDRAFRNLAGERALLLR
;
A
#
# COMPACT_ATOMS: atom_id res chain seq x y z
N ASP A 1 -42.43 -28.09 4.47
CA ASP A 1 -41.23 -27.29 4.69
C ASP A 1 -41.65 -25.82 4.82
N ALA A 2 -41.68 -25.30 6.06
CA ALA A 2 -42.20 -23.97 6.36
C ALA A 2 -41.30 -22.85 5.81
N VAL A 3 -40.02 -23.14 5.60
CA VAL A 3 -39.03 -22.19 5.08
C VAL A 3 -39.29 -21.95 3.59
N PHE A 4 -39.58 -23.02 2.83
CA PHE A 4 -39.89 -22.93 1.41
C PHE A 4 -41.21 -22.20 1.12
N SER A 5 -42.24 -22.40 1.95
CA SER A 5 -43.52 -21.69 1.81
C SER A 5 -43.40 -20.19 2.11
N GLY A 6 -42.51 -19.79 3.02
CA GLY A 6 -42.24 -18.38 3.32
C GLY A 6 -41.49 -17.66 2.20
N MET A 7 -40.61 -18.37 1.48
CA MET A 7 -39.91 -17.81 0.31
C MET A 7 -40.83 -17.68 -0.91
N ALA A 8 -41.69 -18.68 -1.16
CA ALA A 8 -42.66 -18.64 -2.25
C ALA A 8 -43.72 -17.52 -2.09
N ALA A 9 -44.13 -17.23 -0.84
CA ALA A 9 -45.04 -16.13 -0.55
C ALA A 9 -44.42 -14.76 -0.85
N ARG A 10 -43.15 -14.55 -0.48
CA ARG A 10 -42.39 -13.33 -0.79
C ARG A 10 -42.18 -13.14 -2.30
N HIS A 11 -41.83 -14.22 -3.00
CA HIS A 11 -41.70 -14.22 -4.46
C HIS A 11 -43.05 -13.90 -5.16
N SER A 12 -44.16 -14.43 -4.65
CA SER A 12 -45.50 -14.09 -5.14
C SER A 12 -45.90 -12.65 -4.87
N GLU A 13 -45.43 -12.02 -3.78
CA GLU A 13 -45.66 -10.60 -3.49
C GLU A 13 -44.86 -9.68 -4.41
N LEU A 14 -43.59 -10.01 -4.69
CA LEU A 14 -42.77 -9.27 -5.64
C LEU A 14 -43.33 -9.34 -7.07
N MET A 15 -43.77 -10.52 -7.52
CA MET A 15 -44.27 -10.68 -8.89
C MET A 15 -45.66 -10.04 -9.15
N LYS A 16 -46.33 -9.52 -8.11
CA LYS A 16 -47.67 -8.93 -8.24
C LYS A 16 -47.67 -7.48 -8.76
N ASP A 17 -46.56 -6.75 -8.66
CA ASP A 17 -46.52 -5.35 -9.09
C ASP A 17 -45.13 -4.92 -9.62
N PRO A 18 -44.85 -5.18 -10.91
CA PRO A 18 -43.56 -4.85 -11.55
C PRO A 18 -43.22 -3.35 -11.52
N VAL A 19 -44.23 -2.48 -11.46
CA VAL A 19 -44.04 -1.03 -11.37
C VAL A 19 -43.60 -0.64 -9.97
N ARG A 20 -44.22 -1.24 -8.94
CA ARG A 20 -43.90 -1.00 -7.53
C ARG A 20 -42.56 -1.59 -7.08
N ASN A 21 -42.11 -2.67 -7.72
CA ASN A 21 -40.73 -3.15 -7.55
C ASN A 21 -39.70 -2.23 -8.22
N GLY A 22 -40.09 -1.51 -9.29
CA GLY A 22 -39.25 -0.50 -9.93
C GLY A 22 -38.95 0.66 -8.98
N ASP A 23 -39.97 1.18 -8.29
CA ASP A 23 -39.80 2.23 -7.27
C ASP A 23 -38.98 1.74 -6.07
N ALA A 24 -39.21 0.51 -5.61
CA ALA A 24 -38.46 -0.09 -4.51
C ALA A 24 -36.98 -0.33 -4.90
N LEU A 25 -36.72 -0.78 -6.12
CA LEU A 25 -35.38 -0.97 -6.67
C LEU A 25 -34.67 0.37 -6.83
N ALA A 26 -35.33 1.38 -7.40
CA ALA A 26 -34.77 2.73 -7.56
C ALA A 26 -34.44 3.37 -6.19
N ALA A 27 -35.34 3.22 -5.20
CA ALA A 27 -35.09 3.69 -3.84
C ALA A 27 -33.90 2.95 -3.20
N LEU A 28 -33.75 1.65 -3.46
CA LEU A 28 -32.62 0.87 -2.95
C LEU A 28 -31.30 1.25 -3.64
N GLU A 29 -31.30 1.44 -4.96
CA GLU A 29 -30.13 1.89 -5.74
C GLU A 29 -29.71 3.31 -5.34
N ALA A 30 -30.66 4.20 -4.99
CA ALA A 30 -30.37 5.50 -4.41
C ALA A 30 -29.68 5.38 -3.04
N ARG A 31 -30.16 4.50 -2.14
CA ARG A 31 -29.52 4.23 -0.85
C ARG A 31 -28.12 3.62 -1.01
N MET A 32 -27.92 2.76 -2.01
CA MET A 32 -26.59 2.22 -2.32
C MET A 32 -25.64 3.33 -2.81
N ASN A 33 -26.11 4.23 -3.68
CA ASN A 33 -25.34 5.41 -4.10
C ASN A 33 -25.00 6.35 -2.94
N GLU A 34 -25.94 6.59 -2.03
CA GLU A 34 -25.70 7.39 -0.82
C GLU A 34 -24.62 6.75 0.05
N ARG A 35 -24.70 5.44 0.30
CA ARG A 35 -23.67 4.72 1.08
C ARG A 35 -22.29 4.80 0.43
N VAL A 36 -22.22 4.69 -0.88
CA VAL A 36 -20.97 4.80 -1.64
C VAL A 36 -20.40 6.22 -1.57
N ALA A 37 -21.26 7.24 -1.64
CA ALA A 37 -20.85 8.62 -1.42
C ALA A 37 -20.32 8.86 0.00
N GLU A 38 -20.94 8.26 1.03
CA GLU A 38 -20.45 8.30 2.41
C GLU A 38 -19.06 7.66 2.55
N LEU A 39 -18.84 6.49 1.93
CA LEU A 39 -17.55 5.81 1.94
C LEU A 39 -16.47 6.67 1.26
N ALA A 40 -16.81 7.30 0.13
CA ALA A 40 -15.93 8.22 -0.57
C ALA A 40 -15.58 9.46 0.27
N LEU A 41 -16.57 10.09 0.92
CA LEU A 41 -16.32 11.17 1.87
C LEU A 41 -15.43 10.72 3.03
N GLY A 42 -15.66 9.51 3.55
CA GLY A 42 -14.83 8.90 4.58
C GLY A 42 -13.38 8.73 4.13
N ALA A 43 -13.16 8.25 2.90
CA ALA A 43 -11.84 8.11 2.30
C ALA A 43 -11.14 9.47 2.14
N ARG A 44 -11.82 10.49 1.60
CA ARG A 44 -11.28 11.87 1.52
C ARG A 44 -10.86 12.40 2.88
N ARG A 45 -11.71 12.25 3.89
CA ARG A 45 -11.40 12.72 5.26
C ARG A 45 -10.20 12.00 5.85
N ARG A 46 -10.02 10.71 5.55
CA ARG A 46 -8.83 9.96 5.98
C ARG A 46 -7.57 10.47 5.28
N GLU A 47 -7.65 10.71 3.97
CA GLU A 47 -6.55 11.28 3.18
C GLU A 47 -6.16 12.68 3.69
N GLU A 48 -7.14 13.55 3.91
CA GLU A 48 -6.94 14.89 4.46
C GLU A 48 -6.29 14.86 5.85
N ARG A 49 -6.77 13.99 6.75
CA ARG A 49 -6.16 13.78 8.07
C ARG A 49 -4.73 13.27 7.96
N ALA A 50 -4.48 12.28 7.10
CA ALA A 50 -3.13 11.77 6.87
C ALA A 50 -2.19 12.87 6.33
N GLY A 51 -2.69 13.74 5.46
CA GLY A 51 -1.97 14.92 4.99
C GLY A 51 -1.66 15.90 6.12
N ALA A 52 -2.66 16.22 6.95
CA ALA A 52 -2.49 17.09 8.12
C ALA A 52 -1.49 16.51 9.14
N ASP A 53 -1.54 15.20 9.39
CA ASP A 53 -0.60 14.49 10.27
C ASP A 53 0.83 14.56 9.71
N GLN A 54 1.01 14.37 8.39
CA GLN A 54 2.30 14.52 7.73
C GLN A 54 2.83 15.97 7.78
N ASP A 55 1.95 16.96 7.64
CA ASP A 55 2.32 18.37 7.75
C ASP A 55 2.71 18.74 9.19
N ALA A 56 2.01 18.21 10.20
CA ALA A 56 2.37 18.36 11.60
C ALA A 56 3.73 17.72 11.90
N LEU A 57 3.99 16.51 11.40
CA LEU A 57 5.29 15.85 11.53
C LEU A 57 6.40 16.66 10.87
N ARG A 58 6.15 17.24 9.70
CA ARG A 58 7.11 18.10 9.00
C ARG A 58 7.44 19.37 9.81
N ALA A 59 6.45 19.95 10.48
CA ALA A 59 6.67 21.11 11.33
C ALA A 59 7.50 20.77 12.58
N ALA A 60 7.23 19.63 13.22
CA ALA A 60 7.96 19.16 14.40
C ALA A 60 9.39 18.69 14.05
N TYR A 61 9.57 18.10 12.87
CA TYR A 61 10.81 17.46 12.44
C TYR A 61 11.28 17.96 11.05
N PRO A 62 11.65 19.25 10.92
CA PRO A 62 11.96 19.88 9.63
C PRO A 62 13.22 19.33 8.94
N MET A 63 14.12 18.70 9.71
CA MET A 63 15.35 18.07 9.24
C MET A 63 15.15 16.68 8.65
N LEU A 64 13.95 16.08 8.75
CA LEU A 64 13.69 14.74 8.23
C LEU A 64 13.27 14.75 6.75
N GLY A 65 13.53 13.65 6.06
CA GLY A 65 13.07 13.43 4.68
C GLY A 65 11.56 13.21 4.59
N ARG A 66 10.99 13.40 3.40
CA ARG A 66 9.56 13.20 3.14
C ARG A 66 9.32 11.90 2.33
N PRO A 67 8.23 11.15 2.57
CA PRO A 67 7.32 11.27 3.72
C PRO A 67 8.01 10.85 5.03
N ILE A 68 7.50 11.36 6.16
CA ILE A 68 8.00 10.99 7.50
C ILE A 68 7.24 9.75 7.96
N ASP A 69 7.96 8.72 8.39
CA ASP A 69 7.35 7.48 8.87
C ASP A 69 6.54 7.71 10.15
N PRO A 70 5.28 7.25 10.25
CA PRO A 70 4.46 7.44 11.44
C PRO A 70 5.05 6.86 12.72
N LEU A 71 5.94 5.86 12.64
CA LEU A 71 6.62 5.30 13.82
C LEU A 71 7.59 6.28 14.50
N VAL A 72 7.87 7.43 13.89
CA VAL A 72 8.56 8.54 14.58
C VAL A 72 7.74 9.03 15.77
N VAL A 73 6.41 8.96 15.69
CA VAL A 73 5.52 9.31 16.80
C VAL A 73 5.50 8.19 17.83
N GLY A 74 5.79 8.52 19.08
CA GLY A 74 5.85 7.56 20.19
C GLY A 74 7.17 6.82 20.33
N ASP A 75 8.17 7.13 19.49
CA ASP A 75 9.54 6.66 19.72
C ASP A 75 10.22 7.51 20.79
N THR A 76 10.52 6.91 21.93
CA THR A 76 11.08 7.63 23.09
C THR A 76 12.42 8.31 22.77
N VAL A 77 13.25 7.68 21.93
CA VAL A 77 14.53 8.26 21.51
C VAL A 77 14.32 9.50 20.63
N MET A 78 13.38 9.46 19.69
CA MET A 78 13.01 10.64 18.90
C MET A 78 12.46 11.77 19.77
N GLU A 79 11.64 11.46 20.77
CA GLU A 79 11.07 12.46 21.69
C GLU A 79 12.15 13.14 22.54
N GLU A 80 13.12 12.37 23.05
CA GLU A 80 14.27 12.89 23.80
C GLU A 80 15.15 13.82 22.95
N LEU A 81 15.51 13.37 21.73
CA LEU A 81 16.31 14.17 20.80
C LEU A 81 15.59 15.46 20.38
N ALA A 82 14.27 15.38 20.15
CA ALA A 82 13.45 16.56 19.83
C ALA A 82 13.41 17.56 20.99
N ALA A 83 13.28 17.07 22.22
CA ALA A 83 13.28 17.91 23.41
C ALA A 83 14.65 18.60 23.63
N GLU A 84 15.76 17.89 23.42
CA GLU A 84 17.10 18.49 23.50
C GLU A 84 17.31 19.55 22.41
N ARG A 85 16.92 19.25 21.15
CA ARG A 85 16.99 20.22 20.05
C ARG A 85 16.16 21.47 20.34
N ALA A 86 14.94 21.32 20.87
CA ALA A 86 14.08 22.44 21.23
C ALA A 86 14.70 23.31 22.34
N ARG A 87 15.35 22.70 23.33
CA ARG A 87 16.07 23.42 24.39
C ARG A 87 17.24 24.24 23.84
N LEU A 88 18.04 23.65 22.95
CA LEU A 88 19.17 24.38 22.34
C LEU A 88 18.69 25.51 21.43
N LEU A 89 17.66 25.29 20.61
CA LEU A 89 17.09 26.35 19.77
C LEU A 89 16.49 27.51 20.56
N ALA A 90 16.06 27.28 21.80
CA ALA A 90 15.56 28.33 22.68
C ALA A 90 16.68 29.17 23.31
N ASP A 91 17.93 28.68 23.35
CA ASP A 91 19.10 29.40 23.84
C ASP A 91 19.87 30.05 22.67
N PRO A 92 19.92 31.39 22.58
CA PRO A 92 20.64 32.11 21.53
C PRO A 92 22.15 31.87 21.53
N ASN A 93 22.73 31.38 22.63
CA ASN A 93 24.16 31.12 22.77
C ASN A 93 24.51 29.63 22.59
N SER A 94 23.53 28.80 22.25
CA SER A 94 23.76 27.38 22.04
C SER A 94 24.71 27.14 20.86
N ASP A 95 25.49 26.05 20.96
CA ASP A 95 26.42 25.65 19.92
C ASP A 95 25.67 25.13 18.68
N PRO A 96 25.77 25.79 17.51
CA PRO A 96 25.14 25.34 16.28
C PRO A 96 25.61 23.95 15.84
N GLN A 97 26.85 23.54 16.18
CA GLN A 97 27.35 22.21 15.84
C GLN A 97 26.63 21.11 16.62
N ARG A 98 26.29 21.35 17.89
CA ARG A 98 25.51 20.39 18.68
C ARG A 98 24.11 20.21 18.13
N ILE A 99 23.47 21.30 17.66
CA ILE A 99 22.16 21.22 16.99
C ILE A 99 22.27 20.38 15.71
N ALA A 100 23.29 20.61 14.89
CA ALA A 100 23.49 19.83 13.66
C ALA A 100 23.74 18.34 13.93
N GLN A 101 24.48 18.01 15.00
CA GLN A 101 24.69 16.62 15.45
C GLN A 101 23.38 15.96 15.89
N LEU A 102 22.58 16.64 16.71
CA LEU A 102 21.26 16.14 17.11
C LEU A 102 20.35 15.90 15.90
N GLU A 103 20.35 16.81 14.93
CA GLU A 103 19.57 16.61 13.70
C GLU A 103 20.05 15.41 12.87
N GLU A 104 21.35 15.11 12.86
CA GLU A 104 21.90 13.88 12.26
C GLU A 104 21.46 12.63 13.02
N GLU A 105 21.53 12.65 14.35
CA GLU A 105 21.06 11.55 15.20
C GLU A 105 19.56 11.29 14.98
N MET A 106 18.76 12.34 14.86
CA MET A 106 17.32 12.25 14.54
C MET A 106 17.08 11.70 13.14
N ARG A 107 17.86 12.12 12.13
CA ARG A 107 17.80 11.54 10.78
C ARG A 107 18.16 10.05 10.78
N ALA A 108 19.19 9.65 11.52
CA ALA A 108 19.59 8.26 11.66
C ALA A 108 18.51 7.41 12.36
N ARG A 109 17.90 7.93 13.44
CA ARG A 109 16.83 7.23 14.16
C ARG A 109 15.58 7.09 13.30
N ALA A 110 15.13 8.15 12.64
CA ALA A 110 14.02 8.10 11.70
C ALA A 110 14.27 7.12 10.54
N ALA A 111 15.49 7.07 10.00
CA ALA A 111 15.85 6.09 8.98
C ALA A 111 15.79 4.65 9.52
N SER A 112 16.18 4.43 10.77
CA SER A 112 16.06 3.13 11.43
C SER A 112 14.61 2.72 11.68
N LEU A 113 13.74 3.65 12.09
CA LEU A 113 12.31 3.41 12.27
C LEU A 113 11.63 3.11 10.95
N ALA A 114 11.90 3.90 9.91
CA ALA A 114 11.40 3.62 8.56
C ALA A 114 11.89 2.26 8.02
N ALA A 115 13.13 1.89 8.34
CA ALA A 115 13.65 0.57 8.00
C ALA A 115 13.06 -0.57 8.84
N ALA A 116 12.47 -0.30 10.01
CA ALA A 116 11.73 -1.26 10.82
C ALA A 116 10.27 -1.39 10.35
N SER A 117 9.61 -0.29 9.96
CA SER A 117 8.31 -0.30 9.27
C SER A 117 8.38 -1.13 7.99
N ARG A 118 9.43 -0.90 7.19
CA ARG A 118 9.78 -1.71 6.02
C ARG A 118 10.46 -3.04 6.38
N GLY A 119 10.82 -3.27 7.63
CA GLY A 119 11.32 -4.55 8.10
C GLY A 119 10.20 -5.55 8.38
N GLY A 120 8.97 -5.05 8.59
CA GLY A 120 7.74 -5.83 8.63
C GLY A 120 7.17 -6.14 7.24
N HIS A 121 7.47 -5.31 6.23
CA HIS A 121 7.27 -5.56 4.80
C HIS A 121 8.46 -4.99 4.03
N GLY A 122 9.37 -5.89 3.69
CA GLY A 122 10.69 -5.68 3.11
C GLY A 122 10.99 -4.36 2.39
N GLY A 123 12.01 -3.64 2.87
CA GLY A 123 12.63 -2.55 2.13
C GLY A 123 13.76 -1.89 2.90
N LYS A 124 14.97 -2.49 2.87
CA LYS A 124 16.20 -1.82 3.30
C LYS A 124 17.06 -1.38 2.10
N ARG A 125 17.09 -0.05 1.92
CA ARG A 125 18.14 0.82 1.33
C ARG A 125 18.20 0.97 -0.20
N ARG A 126 18.07 2.24 -0.61
CA ARG A 126 18.66 2.83 -1.84
C ARG A 126 20.19 2.69 -1.78
N ALA A 127 20.70 1.57 -2.25
CA ALA A 127 21.73 1.60 -3.28
C ALA A 127 20.98 1.18 -4.55
N VAL A 128 21.10 1.95 -5.64
CA VAL A 128 20.43 1.63 -6.91
C VAL A 128 20.82 0.17 -7.23
N ALA A 129 19.86 -0.74 -7.25
CA ALA A 129 20.08 -2.16 -7.51
C ALA A 129 20.80 -2.33 -8.86
N ALA A 130 20.59 -1.40 -9.80
CA ALA A 130 21.35 -1.30 -11.04
C ALA A 130 22.86 -1.09 -10.84
N SER A 131 23.30 -0.38 -9.79
CA SER A 131 24.72 -0.22 -9.45
C SER A 131 25.31 -1.44 -8.73
N LYS A 132 24.54 -2.10 -7.86
CA LYS A 132 24.99 -3.31 -7.13
C LYS A 132 25.00 -4.54 -8.04
N TYR A 133 24.07 -4.59 -8.99
CA TYR A 133 23.85 -5.71 -9.90
C TYR A 133 23.82 -5.22 -11.36
N PRO A 134 24.96 -4.75 -11.91
CA PRO A 134 25.04 -4.19 -13.27
C PRO A 134 24.63 -5.20 -14.35
N PHE A 135 24.78 -6.51 -14.07
CA PHE A 135 24.38 -7.60 -14.96
C PHE A 135 22.85 -7.78 -15.08
N LEU A 136 22.05 -7.04 -14.29
CA LEU A 136 20.58 -7.04 -14.34
C LEU A 136 20.00 -5.89 -15.21
N GLY A 137 20.85 -5.05 -15.82
CA GLY A 137 20.49 -3.76 -16.45
C GLY A 137 19.38 -3.74 -17.52
N ASP A 138 18.87 -4.91 -17.93
CA ASP A 138 17.77 -5.04 -18.89
C ASP A 138 16.37 -5.07 -18.24
N VAL A 139 16.28 -5.16 -16.90
CA VAL A 139 14.99 -5.17 -16.21
C VAL A 139 14.60 -3.76 -15.79
N ALA A 140 13.42 -3.30 -16.20
CA ALA A 140 12.88 -2.01 -15.79
C ALA A 140 12.45 -2.03 -14.31
N ASN A 141 12.65 -0.92 -13.60
CA ASN A 141 12.21 -0.70 -12.21
C ASN A 141 12.70 -1.74 -11.19
N ILE A 142 13.92 -2.27 -11.33
CA ILE A 142 14.50 -3.25 -10.40
C ILE A 142 14.49 -2.75 -8.93
N ASP A 143 14.64 -1.44 -8.73
CA ASP A 143 14.63 -0.80 -7.42
C ASP A 143 13.28 -0.93 -6.69
N GLU A 144 12.19 -1.14 -7.43
CA GLU A 144 10.82 -1.27 -6.90
C GLU A 144 10.46 -2.73 -6.57
N LEU A 145 11.32 -3.70 -6.94
CA LEU A 145 11.04 -5.14 -6.79
C LEU A 145 11.39 -5.71 -5.40
N GLY A 146 11.91 -4.90 -4.48
CA GLY A 146 12.24 -5.36 -3.12
C GLY A 146 13.27 -6.51 -3.10
N LEU A 147 14.27 -6.48 -3.99
CA LEU A 147 15.21 -7.59 -4.18
C LEU A 147 15.94 -8.00 -2.89
N GLU A 148 16.25 -7.03 -2.02
CA GLU A 148 16.93 -7.27 -0.75
C GLU A 148 16.02 -7.98 0.27
N ASP A 149 14.72 -8.03 0.03
CA ASP A 149 13.75 -8.66 0.90
C ASP A 149 13.44 -10.10 0.47
N ASP A 150 13.68 -10.41 -0.81
CA ASP A 150 13.61 -11.76 -1.33
C ASP A 150 14.76 -12.62 -0.78
N SER A 151 14.44 -13.55 0.10
CA SER A 151 15.43 -14.42 0.75
C SER A 151 16.22 -15.28 -0.24
N TYR A 152 15.57 -15.69 -1.34
CA TYR A 152 16.22 -16.49 -2.37
C TYR A 152 17.21 -15.65 -3.18
N PHE A 153 16.81 -14.46 -3.61
CA PHE A 153 17.70 -13.51 -4.29
C PHE A 153 18.92 -13.14 -3.42
N ARG A 154 18.74 -12.90 -2.11
CA ARG A 154 19.85 -12.66 -1.19
C ARG A 154 20.84 -13.82 -1.12
N ALA A 155 20.35 -15.06 -1.11
CA ALA A 155 21.22 -16.24 -1.11
C ALA A 155 22.04 -16.34 -2.40
N LEU A 156 21.43 -16.05 -3.56
CA LEU A 156 22.13 -16.00 -4.85
C LEU A 156 23.17 -14.88 -4.90
N ALA A 157 22.83 -13.69 -4.39
CA ALA A 157 23.73 -12.55 -4.33
C ALA A 157 24.97 -12.85 -3.47
N ALA A 158 24.78 -13.45 -2.29
CA ALA A 158 25.88 -13.83 -1.40
C ALA A 158 26.78 -14.92 -2.03
N ALA A 159 26.19 -15.92 -2.70
CA ALA A 159 26.94 -16.95 -3.40
C ALA A 159 27.80 -16.37 -4.54
N ARG A 160 27.25 -15.42 -5.31
CA ARG A 160 28.00 -14.72 -6.36
C ARG A 160 29.14 -13.89 -5.78
N GLU A 161 28.88 -13.13 -4.71
CA GLU A 161 29.89 -12.29 -4.06
C GLU A 161 31.06 -13.12 -3.53
N ALA A 162 30.79 -14.26 -2.89
CA ALA A 162 31.82 -15.17 -2.41
C ALA A 162 32.72 -15.71 -3.54
N LEU A 163 32.12 -16.04 -4.70
CA LEU A 163 32.88 -16.50 -5.87
C LEU A 163 33.69 -15.37 -6.51
N VAL A 164 33.12 -14.17 -6.63
CA VAL A 164 33.84 -13.00 -7.19
C VAL A 164 35.00 -12.56 -6.29
N ALA A 165 34.84 -12.66 -4.97
CA ALA A 165 35.90 -12.35 -4.01
C ALA A 165 36.98 -13.44 -3.94
N GLY A 166 36.62 -14.70 -4.18
CA GLY A 166 37.54 -15.85 -4.17
C GLY A 166 38.22 -16.14 -5.51
N SER A 167 37.71 -15.63 -6.63
CA SER A 167 38.24 -15.91 -7.97
C SER A 167 39.51 -15.11 -8.25
N GLY A 168 40.67 -15.74 -8.09
CA GLY A 168 41.96 -15.26 -8.60
C GLY A 168 42.24 -15.62 -10.07
N GLY A 169 41.26 -16.18 -10.80
CA GLY A 169 41.38 -16.59 -12.21
C GLY A 169 40.05 -17.02 -12.86
N ASP A 170 40.07 -17.32 -14.17
CA ASP A 170 38.90 -17.57 -15.05
C ASP A 170 38.05 -18.83 -14.74
N GLY A 171 38.46 -19.67 -13.78
CA GLY A 171 37.81 -20.95 -13.49
C GLY A 171 36.36 -20.84 -12.97
N ASP A 172 36.04 -19.76 -12.26
CA ASP A 172 34.73 -19.54 -11.64
C ASP A 172 33.74 -18.80 -12.56
N ALA A 173 34.20 -18.34 -13.73
CA ALA A 173 33.39 -17.62 -14.72
C ALA A 173 32.10 -18.34 -15.14
N PRO A 174 32.06 -19.66 -15.45
CA PRO A 174 30.81 -20.33 -15.82
C PRO A 174 29.82 -20.40 -14.65
N THR A 175 30.31 -20.60 -13.42
CA THR A 175 29.47 -20.65 -12.21
C THR A 175 28.89 -19.27 -11.87
N ILE A 176 29.70 -18.21 -11.99
CA ILE A 176 29.24 -16.82 -11.82
C ILE A 176 28.17 -16.49 -12.86
N ARG A 177 28.35 -16.85 -14.13
CA ARG A 177 27.34 -16.65 -15.18
C ARG A 177 26.04 -17.40 -14.89
N ALA A 178 26.12 -18.63 -14.39
CA ALA A 178 24.95 -19.41 -14.02
C ALA A 178 24.18 -18.77 -12.85
N LEU A 179 24.89 -18.26 -11.83
CA LEU A 179 24.27 -17.52 -10.73
C LEU A 179 23.64 -16.21 -11.21
N GLU A 180 24.32 -15.45 -12.07
CA GLU A 180 23.77 -14.23 -12.65
C GLU A 180 22.49 -14.49 -13.45
N GLU A 181 22.43 -15.59 -14.21
CA GLU A 181 21.19 -15.96 -14.91
C GLU A 181 20.08 -16.40 -13.96
N GLN A 182 20.39 -17.14 -12.88
CA GLN A 182 19.40 -17.46 -11.85
C GLN A 182 18.85 -16.19 -11.20
N MET A 183 19.72 -15.21 -10.93
CA MET A 183 19.32 -13.89 -10.42
C MET A 183 18.42 -13.16 -11.42
N ARG A 184 18.74 -13.16 -12.73
CA ARG A 184 17.87 -12.58 -13.78
C ARG A 184 16.51 -13.27 -13.83
N CYS A 185 16.47 -14.59 -13.77
CA CYS A 185 15.22 -15.37 -13.74
C CYS A 185 14.37 -15.00 -12.53
N ARG A 186 14.96 -14.88 -11.34
CA ARG A 186 14.24 -14.48 -10.13
C ARG A 186 13.70 -13.06 -10.24
N VAL A 187 14.49 -12.12 -10.76
CA VAL A 187 14.08 -10.73 -10.96
C VAL A 187 12.89 -10.65 -11.94
N ARG A 188 12.95 -11.36 -13.09
CA ARG A 188 11.83 -11.44 -14.04
C ARG A 188 10.57 -12.03 -13.39
N GLN A 189 10.72 -13.03 -12.53
CA GLN A 189 9.62 -13.61 -11.78
C GLN A 189 8.99 -12.59 -10.83
N LEU A 190 9.80 -11.90 -10.03
CA LEU A 190 9.33 -10.85 -9.12
C LEU A 190 8.62 -9.73 -9.89
N SER A 191 9.17 -9.27 -11.02
CA SER A 191 8.50 -8.29 -11.88
C SER A 191 7.14 -8.80 -12.39
N SER A 192 7.07 -10.06 -12.84
CA SER A 192 5.80 -10.66 -13.28
C SER A 192 4.79 -10.75 -12.14
N ASP A 193 5.23 -11.06 -10.93
CA ASP A 193 4.37 -11.20 -9.76
C ASP A 193 3.83 -9.84 -9.32
N VAL A 194 4.64 -8.78 -9.37
CA VAL A 194 4.20 -7.40 -9.14
C VAL A 194 3.13 -6.99 -10.16
N VAL A 195 3.37 -7.24 -11.46
CA VAL A 195 2.38 -6.93 -12.51
C VAL A 195 1.08 -7.71 -12.30
N LYS A 196 1.16 -8.99 -11.94
CA LYS A 196 -0.03 -9.79 -11.62
C LYS A 196 -0.76 -9.27 -10.40
N ALA A 197 -0.05 -8.85 -9.36
CA ALA A 197 -0.67 -8.26 -8.17
C ALA A 197 -1.42 -6.98 -8.54
N THR A 198 -0.79 -6.08 -9.31
CA THR A 198 -1.46 -4.85 -9.78
C THR A 198 -2.63 -5.12 -10.72
N ASP A 199 -2.57 -6.19 -11.52
CA ASP A 199 -3.67 -6.62 -12.37
C ASP A 199 -4.83 -7.24 -11.57
N VAL A 200 -4.56 -7.90 -10.44
CA VAL A 200 -5.61 -8.36 -9.52
C VAL A 200 -6.34 -7.16 -8.94
N ASP A 201 -5.61 -6.16 -8.45
CA ASP A 201 -6.20 -4.90 -7.96
C ASP A 201 -7.02 -4.19 -9.07
N GLY A 202 -6.53 -4.22 -10.32
CA GLY A 202 -7.25 -3.71 -11.49
C GLY A 202 -8.54 -4.48 -11.79
N ARG A 203 -8.52 -5.82 -11.71
CA ARG A 203 -9.73 -6.65 -11.89
C ARG A 203 -10.74 -6.46 -10.77
N GLU A 204 -10.29 -6.23 -9.54
CA GLU A 204 -11.18 -5.89 -8.42
C GLU A 204 -11.86 -4.53 -8.65
N ARG A 205 -11.12 -3.53 -9.17
CA ARG A 205 -11.69 -2.24 -9.60
C ARG A 205 -12.76 -2.40 -10.69
N ASP A 206 -12.47 -3.19 -11.71
CA ASP A 206 -13.41 -3.47 -12.80
C ASP A 206 -14.62 -4.31 -12.34
N SER A 207 -14.42 -5.17 -11.34
CA SER A 207 -15.47 -6.04 -10.77
C SER A 207 -16.54 -5.24 -10.03
N ALA A 208 -16.17 -4.20 -9.27
CA ALA A 208 -17.15 -3.36 -8.58
C ALA A 208 -18.03 -2.58 -9.58
N GLU A 209 -17.42 -2.00 -10.62
CA GLU A 209 -18.17 -1.29 -11.67
C GLU A 209 -19.07 -2.24 -12.49
N ALA A 210 -18.61 -3.46 -12.77
CA ALA A 210 -19.39 -4.47 -13.48
C ALA A 210 -20.55 -5.04 -12.64
N SER A 211 -20.33 -5.24 -11.34
CA SER A 211 -21.33 -5.80 -10.41
C SER A 211 -22.42 -4.79 -10.05
N TYR A 212 -22.07 -3.50 -10.05
CA TYR A 212 -22.96 -2.43 -9.62
C TYR A 212 -23.03 -1.29 -10.66
N PRO A 213 -23.54 -1.55 -11.89
CA PRO A 213 -23.54 -0.59 -13.00
C PRO A 213 -24.43 0.65 -12.77
N PHE A 214 -25.30 0.60 -11.76
CA PHE A 214 -26.21 1.68 -11.33
C PHE A 214 -25.57 2.64 -10.31
N LEU A 215 -24.35 2.36 -9.86
CA LEU A 215 -23.62 3.25 -8.96
C LEU A 215 -22.90 4.35 -9.72
N ASP A 216 -22.72 5.50 -9.08
CA ASP A 216 -21.74 6.49 -9.49
C ASP A 216 -20.36 5.84 -9.54
N LYS A 217 -19.66 6.02 -10.66
CA LYS A 217 -18.31 5.49 -10.89
C LYS A 217 -17.25 6.30 -10.18
N ARG A 218 -17.54 7.58 -9.90
CA ARG A 218 -16.62 8.53 -9.25
C ARG A 218 -17.30 9.32 -8.13
N PRO A 219 -17.89 8.65 -7.13
CA PRO A 219 -18.46 9.31 -5.96
C PRO A 219 -17.41 10.23 -5.31
N GLN A 220 -17.75 11.51 -5.16
CA GLN A 220 -16.81 12.53 -4.61
C GLN A 220 -15.46 12.60 -5.36
N GLY A 221 -15.45 12.20 -6.63
CA GLY A 221 -14.26 12.14 -7.48
C GLY A 221 -13.34 10.93 -7.25
N ILE A 222 -13.67 10.03 -6.31
CA ILE A 222 -12.89 8.82 -6.02
C ILE A 222 -13.43 7.65 -6.88
N PRO A 223 -12.58 6.91 -7.61
CA PRO A 223 -13.01 5.73 -8.36
C PRO A 223 -13.70 4.70 -7.47
N LEU A 224 -14.83 4.14 -7.93
CA LEU A 224 -15.61 3.16 -7.17
C LEU A 224 -14.76 1.96 -6.73
N GLY A 225 -13.87 1.49 -7.59
CA GLY A 225 -12.95 0.39 -7.29
C GLY A 225 -11.98 0.66 -6.13
N ASP A 226 -11.63 1.92 -5.86
CA ASP A 226 -10.74 2.30 -4.75
C ASP A 226 -11.48 2.39 -3.40
N LEU A 227 -12.81 2.26 -3.40
CA LEU A 227 -13.63 2.33 -2.18
C LEU A 227 -13.82 0.97 -1.51
N HIS A 228 -13.45 -0.13 -2.18
CA HIS A 228 -13.63 -1.51 -1.69
C HIS A 228 -15.02 -1.74 -1.10
N VAL A 229 -16.07 -1.38 -1.85
CA VAL A 229 -17.45 -1.34 -1.36
C VAL A 229 -17.96 -2.69 -0.85
N ASP A 230 -17.41 -3.80 -1.34
CA ASP A 230 -17.75 -5.15 -0.90
C ASP A 230 -17.22 -5.47 0.51
N ASP A 231 -16.22 -4.75 1.03
CA ASP A 231 -15.78 -4.89 2.42
C ASP A 231 -16.78 -4.24 3.39
N ASP A 232 -17.51 -3.21 2.94
CA ASP A 232 -18.48 -2.50 3.77
C ASP A 232 -19.71 -3.36 4.06
N ARG A 233 -19.92 -3.64 5.35
CA ARG A 233 -21.02 -4.48 5.82
C ARG A 233 -22.40 -3.90 5.46
N ALA A 234 -22.57 -2.58 5.55
CA ALA A 234 -23.85 -1.94 5.26
C ALA A 234 -24.16 -2.01 3.75
N PHE A 235 -23.16 -1.75 2.92
CA PHE A 235 -23.27 -1.88 1.47
C PHE A 235 -23.60 -3.32 1.05
N ARG A 236 -22.92 -4.34 1.62
CA ARG A 236 -23.25 -5.75 1.36
C ARG A 236 -24.69 -6.13 1.71
N ASN A 237 -25.26 -5.57 2.77
CA ASN A 237 -26.66 -5.80 3.11
C ASN A 237 -27.60 -5.23 2.04
N LEU A 238 -27.32 -4.01 1.56
CA LEU A 238 -28.10 -3.38 0.49
C LEU A 238 -27.98 -4.15 -0.83
N ALA A 239 -26.78 -4.63 -1.17
CA ALA A 239 -26.55 -5.48 -2.34
C ALA A 239 -27.34 -6.81 -2.25
N GLY A 240 -27.42 -7.39 -1.05
CA GLY A 240 -28.25 -8.57 -0.77
C GLY A 240 -29.75 -8.31 -0.91
N GLU A 241 -30.25 -7.18 -0.38
CA GLU A 241 -31.64 -6.73 -0.59
C GLU A 241 -31.95 -6.58 -2.09
N ARG A 242 -31.02 -6.01 -2.86
CA ARG A 242 -31.19 -5.79 -4.30
C ARG A 242 -31.26 -7.10 -5.07
N ALA A 243 -30.40 -8.06 -4.72
CA ALA A 243 -30.41 -9.38 -5.33
C ALA A 243 -31.73 -10.14 -5.07
N LEU A 244 -32.41 -9.87 -3.94
CA LEU A 244 -33.73 -10.43 -3.66
C LEU A 244 -34.84 -9.75 -4.48
N LEU A 245 -34.70 -8.45 -4.78
CA LEU A 245 -35.67 -7.72 -5.61
C LEU A 245 -35.60 -8.07 -7.10
N LEU A 246 -34.46 -8.60 -7.55
CA LEU A 246 -34.21 -9.00 -8.94
C LEU A 246 -34.46 -10.49 -9.23
N ARG A 247 -34.84 -11.27 -8.22
CA ARG A 247 -35.18 -12.70 -8.33
C ARG A 247 -36.67 -12.90 -8.41
#